data_AF-A0A2T6GP41-F1
#
_entry.id   AF-A0A2T6GP41-F1
#
_cell.length_a   1.000
_cell.length_b   1.000
_cell.length_c   1.000
_cell.angle_alpha   90.00
_cell.angle_beta   90.00
_cell.angle_gamma   90.00
#
_symmetry.space_group_name_H-M   'P 1'
#
loop_
_entity.id
_entity.type
_entity.pdbx_description
1 polymer ?
#
loop_
_entity_poly.entity_id
_entity_poly.type
_entity_poly.pdbx_seq_one_letter_code
_entity_poly.pdbx_strand_id
1 'polypeptide(L)'
;MGTYYYLCCKTCRISLNLGKKLAKEGGRLVVQGVYSDKERAWLNDKRAWDIIQAFFQQHEGHDLLFVNDDDFSQIQLYDYVEGDDFLEGGT
;
A
#
# COMPACT_ATOMS: atom_id res chain seq x y z
N MET A 1 14.32 -8.63 11.19
CA MET A 1 13.16 -8.41 10.30
C MET A 1 12.30 -7.33 10.92
N GLY A 2 11.67 -6.48 10.13
CA GLY A 2 10.82 -5.41 10.66
C GLY A 2 9.44 -5.49 10.01
N THR A 3 8.41 -5.10 10.75
CA THR A 3 7.00 -5.14 10.36
C THR A 3 6.70 -4.20 9.19
N TYR A 4 6.09 -4.73 8.14
CA TYR A 4 5.62 -3.96 6.97
C TYR A 4 4.10 -3.82 6.99
N TYR A 5 3.61 -2.69 6.50
CA TYR A 5 2.20 -2.35 6.42
C TYR A 5 1.72 -2.41 4.98
N TYR A 6 0.48 -2.83 4.79
CA TYR A 6 -0.09 -3.07 3.48
C TYR A 6 -1.53 -2.55 3.39
N LEU A 7 -1.89 -2.08 2.21
CA LEU A 7 -3.28 -1.94 1.80
C LEU A 7 -3.64 -3.15 0.94
N CYS A 8 -4.70 -3.87 1.28
CA CYS A 8 -5.06 -5.11 0.59
C CYS A 8 -6.51 -5.09 0.14
N CYS A 9 -6.78 -5.72 -1.00
CA CYS A 9 -8.13 -6.05 -1.43
C CYS A 9 -8.37 -7.54 -1.22
N LYS A 10 -9.29 -7.92 -0.32
CA LYS A 10 -9.63 -9.33 -0.09
C LYS A 10 -10.28 -9.98 -1.30
N THR A 11 -11.12 -9.22 -2.00
CA THR A 11 -11.88 -9.70 -3.17
C THR A 11 -10.94 -10.07 -4.31
N CYS A 12 -9.99 -9.18 -4.64
CA CYS A 12 -9.01 -9.39 -5.70
C CYS A 12 -7.80 -10.21 -5.26
N ARG A 13 -7.59 -10.36 -3.95
CA ARG A 13 -6.38 -10.93 -3.34
C ARG A 13 -5.11 -10.22 -3.78
N ILE A 14 -5.12 -8.89 -3.81
CA ILE A 14 -3.93 -8.09 -4.11
C ILE A 14 -3.50 -7.22 -2.92
N SER A 15 -2.21 -6.90 -2.85
CA SER A 15 -1.60 -6.10 -1.78
C SER A 15 -0.66 -5.03 -2.32
N LEU A 16 -0.81 -3.82 -1.78
CA LEU A 16 0.08 -2.68 -2.00
C LEU A 16 0.91 -2.45 -0.72
N ASN A 17 2.23 -2.50 -0.83
CA ASN A 17 3.14 -2.32 0.31
C ASN A 17 3.31 -0.82 0.63
N LEU A 18 3.01 -0.44 1.87
CA LEU A 18 3.14 0.91 2.41
C LEU A 18 4.40 1.11 3.28
N GLY A 19 5.26 0.10 3.30
CA GLY A 19 6.52 0.08 4.00
C GLY A 19 6.39 -0.08 5.50
N LYS A 20 7.44 0.30 6.22
CA LYS A 20 7.51 0.21 7.68
C LYS A 20 6.85 1.40 8.34
N LYS A 21 6.50 1.23 9.62
CA LYS A 21 6.20 2.34 10.52
C LYS A 21 7.43 3.25 10.67
N LEU A 22 7.23 4.55 10.49
CA LEU A 22 8.22 5.59 10.76
C LEU A 22 8.01 6.22 12.14
N ALA A 23 6.77 6.56 12.48
CA ALA A 23 6.45 7.30 13.69
C ALA A 23 4.99 7.08 14.13
N LYS A 24 4.63 7.68 15.26
CA LYS A 24 3.24 7.87 15.69
C LYS A 24 3.05 9.34 16.05
N GLU A 25 2.17 10.04 15.33
CA GLU A 25 1.94 11.47 15.49
C GLU A 25 0.49 11.72 15.88
N GLY A 26 0.24 12.25 17.08
CA GLY A 26 -1.12 12.58 17.52
C GLY A 26 -2.10 11.39 17.47
N GLY A 27 -1.62 10.16 17.68
CA GLY A 27 -2.42 8.94 17.56
C GLY A 27 -2.42 8.31 16.16
N ARG A 28 -2.02 9.05 15.12
CA ARG A 28 -1.92 8.58 13.74
C ARG A 28 -0.65 7.75 13.54
N LEU A 29 -0.79 6.62 12.84
CA LEU A 29 0.35 5.86 12.34
C LEU A 29 0.93 6.53 11.10
N VAL A 30 2.24 6.72 11.08
CA VAL A 30 2.98 7.20 9.90
C VAL A 30 3.82 6.05 9.37
N VAL A 31 3.66 5.73 8.09
CA VAL A 31 4.40 4.68 7.37
C VAL A 31 5.26 5.30 6.27
N GLN A 32 6.18 4.52 5.70
CA GLN A 32 7.13 5.02 4.68
C GLN A 32 6.46 5.59 3.43
N GLY A 33 5.28 5.08 3.06
CA GLY A 33 4.60 5.43 1.81
C GLY A 33 4.72 4.29 0.80
N VAL A 34 4.69 4.56 -0.50
CA VAL A 34 4.66 3.51 -1.53
C VAL A 34 6.04 3.35 -2.16
N TYR A 35 6.55 2.13 -2.31
CA TYR A 35 7.81 1.93 -3.02
C TYR A 35 7.63 2.06 -4.54
N SER A 36 8.50 2.85 -5.17
CA SER A 36 8.61 2.98 -6.62
C SER A 36 9.86 2.25 -7.08
N ASP A 37 9.68 1.27 -7.97
CA ASP A 37 10.76 0.52 -8.59
C ASP A 37 11.46 1.38 -9.63
N LYS A 38 10.72 2.26 -10.31
CA LYS A 38 11.25 3.23 -11.28
C LYS A 38 12.24 4.19 -10.64
N GLU A 39 11.92 4.71 -9.46
CA GLU A 39 12.77 5.65 -8.73
C GLU A 39 13.71 4.97 -7.74
N ARG A 40 13.52 3.67 -7.49
CA ARG A 40 14.21 2.89 -6.46
C ARG A 40 14.13 3.56 -5.09
N ALA A 41 12.97 4.12 -4.78
CA ALA A 41 12.75 4.97 -3.63
C ALA A 41 11.33 4.81 -3.05
N TRP A 42 11.18 5.16 -1.77
CA TRP A 42 9.87 5.27 -1.13
C TRP A 42 9.26 6.63 -1.46
N LEU A 43 8.13 6.63 -2.16
CA LEU A 43 7.30 7.79 -2.41
C LEU A 43 6.49 8.10 -1.15
N ASN A 44 6.58 9.32 -0.64
CA ASN A 44 5.80 9.82 0.48
C ASN A 44 5.18 11.21 0.23
N ASP A 45 5.23 11.64 -1.03
CA ASP A 45 4.67 12.90 -1.51
C ASP A 45 3.28 12.69 -2.14
N LYS A 46 2.84 13.67 -2.94
CA LYS A 46 1.56 13.61 -3.66
C LYS A 46 1.37 12.33 -4.46
N ARG A 47 2.43 11.76 -5.05
CA ARG A 47 2.33 10.56 -5.90
C ARG A 47 1.90 9.33 -5.10
N ALA A 48 2.40 9.18 -3.88
CA ALA A 48 1.97 8.09 -3.00
C ALA A 48 0.47 8.19 -2.68
N TRP A 49 -0.03 9.41 -2.52
CA TRP A 49 -1.46 9.65 -2.36
C TRP A 49 -2.25 9.33 -3.64
N ASP A 50 -1.77 9.77 -4.80
CA ASP A 50 -2.41 9.47 -6.10
C ASP A 50 -2.53 7.95 -6.32
N ILE A 51 -1.47 7.19 -5.99
CA ILE A 51 -1.48 5.71 -6.06
C ILE A 51 -2.54 5.11 -5.13
N ILE A 52 -2.60 5.56 -3.88
CA ILE A 52 -3.59 5.08 -2.91
C ILE A 52 -5.02 5.40 -3.38
N GLN A 53 -5.24 6.59 -3.93
CA GLN A 53 -6.54 6.96 -4.50
C GLN A 53 -6.92 6.07 -5.68
N ALA A 54 -6.00 5.82 -6.61
CA ALA A 54 -6.22 4.94 -7.75
C ALA A 54 -6.50 3.50 -7.30
N PHE A 55 -5.77 2.99 -6.29
CA PHE A 55 -6.05 1.69 -5.68
C PHE A 55 -7.48 1.63 -5.16
N PHE A 56 -7.92 2.63 -4.39
CA PHE A 56 -9.30 2.68 -3.88
C PHE A 56 -10.34 2.75 -4.99
N GLN A 57 -10.10 3.56 -6.03
CA GLN A 57 -11.03 3.72 -7.14
C GLN A 57 -11.19 2.43 -7.96
N GLN A 58 -10.10 1.74 -8.28
CA GLN A 58 -10.14 0.47 -9.03
C GLN A 58 -10.82 -0.67 -8.24
N HIS A 59 -10.91 -0.52 -6.92
CA HIS A 59 -11.43 -1.54 -6.00
C HIS A 59 -12.68 -1.04 -5.26
N GLU A 60 -13.41 -0.11 -5.87
CA GLU A 60 -14.65 0.42 -5.32
C GLU A 60 -15.67 -0.71 -5.09
N GLY A 61 -16.23 -0.75 -3.88
CA GLY A 61 -17.18 -1.81 -3.48
C GLY A 61 -16.52 -3.13 -3.06
N HIS A 62 -15.19 -3.25 -3.08
CA HIS A 62 -14.49 -4.43 -2.57
C HIS A 62 -14.18 -4.34 -1.07
N ASP A 63 -13.93 -5.50 -0.45
CA ASP A 63 -13.49 -5.58 0.94
C ASP A 63 -12.01 -5.22 1.06
N LEU A 64 -11.74 -4.00 1.52
CA LEU A 64 -10.39 -3.49 1.68
C LEU A 64 -9.90 -3.58 3.12
N LEU A 65 -8.60 -3.84 3.29
CA LEU A 65 -7.94 -3.95 4.57
C LEU A 65 -6.68 -3.11 4.63
N PHE A 66 -6.42 -2.54 5.80
CA PHE A 66 -5.11 -2.02 6.17
C PHE A 66 -4.53 -2.89 7.27
N VAL A 67 -3.43 -3.58 7.00
CA VAL A 67 -2.86 -4.64 7.86
C VAL A 67 -1.33 -4.54 7.93
N ASN A 68 -0.74 -5.29 8.86
CA ASN A 68 0.70 -5.53 8.89
C ASN A 68 1.02 -7.03 8.80
N ASP A 69 2.23 -7.37 8.38
CA ASP A 69 2.66 -8.76 8.15
C ASP A 69 2.81 -9.60 9.43
N ASP A 70 3.01 -8.97 10.60
CA ASP A 70 3.05 -9.68 11.89
C ASP A 70 1.65 -10.19 12.31
N ASP A 71 0.63 -9.34 12.19
CA ASP A 71 -0.75 -9.64 12.61
C ASP A 71 -1.58 -10.32 11.50
N PHE A 72 -1.17 -10.18 10.24
CA PHE A 72 -1.88 -10.71 9.07
C PHE A 72 -0.97 -11.54 8.19
N SER A 73 -0.49 -12.68 8.73
CA SER A 73 0.38 -13.62 8.02
C SER A 73 -0.17 -14.16 6.69
N GLN A 74 -1.50 -14.11 6.50
CA GLN A 74 -2.16 -14.48 5.23
C GLN A 74 -1.80 -13.54 4.06
N ILE A 75 -1.11 -12.43 4.31
CA ILE A 75 -0.62 -11.51 3.27
C ILE A 75 0.19 -12.23 2.18
N GLN A 76 0.87 -13.33 2.51
CA GLN A 76 1.64 -14.14 1.57
C GLN A 76 0.78 -14.83 0.49
N LEU A 77 -0.55 -14.85 0.68
CA LEU A 77 -1.52 -15.39 -0.28
C LEU A 77 -2.07 -14.32 -1.24
N TYR A 78 -1.59 -13.08 -1.13
CA TYR A 78 -2.01 -11.96 -1.95
C TYR A 78 -0.93 -11.64 -2.97
N ASP A 79 -1.34 -11.35 -4.20
CA ASP A 79 -0.45 -10.88 -5.24
C ASP A 79 0.01 -9.45 -4.90
N TYR A 80 1.31 -9.21 -4.99
CA TYR A 80 1.86 -7.88 -4.78
C TYR A 80 1.64 -7.03 -6.04
N VAL A 81 1.12 -5.82 -5.85
CA VAL A 81 1.02 -4.80 -6.91
C VAL A 81 1.99 -3.66 -6.64
N GLU A 82 2.70 -3.26 -7.68
CA GLU A 82 3.65 -2.14 -7.63
C GLU A 82 2.90 -0.82 -7.64
N GLY A 83 3.39 0.16 -6.88
CA GLY A 83 2.77 1.48 -6.83
C GLY A 83 2.79 2.20 -8.17
N ASP A 84 3.88 2.03 -8.93
CA ASP A 84 4.08 2.70 -10.21
C ASP A 84 3.02 2.33 -11.27
N ASP A 85 2.41 1.14 -11.16
CA ASP A 85 1.35 0.68 -12.07
C ASP A 85 0.09 1.56 -11.99
N PHE A 86 -0.15 2.19 -10.85
CA PHE A 86 -1.29 3.08 -10.64
C PHE A 86 -1.06 4.49 -11.17
N LEU A 87 0.19 4.88 -11.44
CA LEU A 87 0.54 6.21 -11.97
C LEU A 87 0.42 6.28 -13.49
N GLU A 88 0.58 5.15 -14.19
CA GLU A 88 0.55 5.09 -15.65
C GLU A 88 -0.85 4.86 -16.24
N GLY A 89 -1.85 4.57 -15.40
CA GLY A 89 -3.24 4.31 -15.79
C GLY A 89 -4.16 5.52 -15.83
N GLY A 90 -3.63 6.75 -15.68
CA GLY A 90 -4.43 7.97 -15.78
C GLY A 90 -4.81 8.27 -17.23
N THR A 91 -6.06 7.97 -17.59
CA THR A 91 -6.70 8.47 -18.83
C THR A 91 -6.66 9.99 -18.94
#